data_AF-A0AA35CNC6-F1
#
_entry.id   AF-A0AA35CNC6-F1
#
_cell.length_a   1.000
_cell.length_b   1.000
_cell.length_c   1.000
_cell.angle_alpha   90.00
_cell.angle_beta   90.00
_cell.angle_gamma   90.00
#
_symmetry.space_group_name_H-M   'P 1'
#
loop_
_entity.id
_entity.type
_entity.pdbx_description
1 polymer ?
#
loop_
_entity_poly.entity_id
_entity_poly.type
_entity_poly.pdbx_seq_one_letter_code
_entity_poly.pdbx_strand_id
1 'polypeptide(L)'
;MKRLPPLVLAAAAATLTLILAIYPEEGFRAARDGMRIFFEIVFPSLLPFFILSEILLGLGVVHFIGVLFEPLMRPLFNVPGEGAFVLSMGLAAGYPMDAVITAKFRRSGMCTRVEGERMLSFSNTADPIFLLQVTVRGRQGSTVGATPAVRSRRRGPRRRFD
;
A
#
# COMPACT_ATOMS: atom_id res chain seq x y z
N MET A 1 3.18 -24.04 14.16
CA MET A 1 2.11 -23.02 14.04
C MET A 1 0.98 -23.41 14.98
N LYS A 2 0.82 -22.71 16.12
CA LYS A 2 -0.23 -23.02 17.11
C LYS A 2 -1.57 -22.59 16.51
N ARG A 3 -2.51 -23.52 16.31
CA ARG A 3 -3.86 -23.19 15.84
C ARG A 3 -4.55 -22.39 16.94
N LEU A 4 -4.89 -21.14 16.67
CA LEU A 4 -5.72 -20.34 17.57
C LEU A 4 -7.04 -21.09 17.81
N PRO A 5 -7.57 -21.10 19.05
CA PRO A 5 -8.86 -21.73 19.29
C PRO A 5 -9.92 -21.04 18.44
N PRO A 6 -10.80 -21.78 17.75
CA PRO A 6 -11.88 -21.18 16.94
C PRO A 6 -12.76 -20.24 17.76
N LEU A 7 -12.85 -20.47 19.06
CA LEU A 7 -13.52 -19.60 20.05
C LEU A 7 -12.89 -18.20 20.15
N VAL A 8 -11.56 -18.08 20.04
CA VAL A 8 -10.87 -16.78 20.09
C VAL A 8 -11.13 -15.96 18.83
N LEU A 9 -11.12 -16.61 17.66
CA LEU A 9 -11.51 -15.95 16.40
C LEU A 9 -12.96 -15.50 16.43
N ALA A 10 -13.87 -16.36 16.93
CA ALA A 10 -15.29 -16.03 17.05
C ALA A 10 -15.54 -14.87 18.02
N ALA A 11 -14.87 -14.86 19.17
CA ALA A 11 -14.97 -13.78 20.14
C ALA A 11 -14.41 -12.45 19.59
N ALA A 12 -13.28 -12.49 18.87
CA ALA A 12 -12.71 -11.30 18.23
C ALA A 12 -13.64 -10.74 17.14
N ALA A 13 -14.21 -11.62 16.30
CA ALA A 13 -15.18 -11.22 15.29
C ALA A 13 -16.44 -10.62 15.92
N ALA A 14 -17.01 -11.26 16.94
CA ALA A 14 -18.19 -10.77 17.65
C ALA A 14 -17.93 -9.40 18.31
N THR A 15 -16.75 -9.21 18.90
CA THR A 15 -16.35 -7.93 19.50
C THR A 15 -16.23 -6.84 18.44
N LEU A 16 -15.59 -7.13 17.30
CA LEU A 16 -15.50 -6.20 16.18
C LEU A 16 -16.89 -5.81 15.65
N THR A 17 -17.78 -6.79 15.47
CA THR A 17 -19.16 -6.57 15.04
C THR A 17 -19.93 -5.72 16.06
N LEU A 18 -19.73 -5.95 17.36
CA LEU A 18 -20.36 -5.16 18.41
C LEU A 18 -19.88 -3.69 18.37
N ILE A 19 -18.58 -3.47 18.16
CA ILE A 19 -18.01 -2.11 18.03
C ILE A 19 -18.58 -1.40 16.80
N LEU A 20 -18.67 -2.09 15.66
CA LEU A 20 -19.30 -1.58 14.43
C LEU A 20 -20.80 -1.29 14.61
N ALA A 21 -21.51 -2.07 15.44
CA ALA A 21 -22.93 -1.88 15.73
C ALA A 21 -23.18 -0.72 16.71
N ILE A 22 -22.26 -0.47 17.66
CA ILE A 22 -22.35 0.64 18.61
C ILE A 22 -21.95 1.97 17.95
N TYR A 23 -20.98 1.97 17.03
CA TYR A 23 -20.47 3.16 16.33
C TYR A 23 -20.60 3.07 14.80
N PRO A 24 -21.82 2.89 14.25
CA PRO A 24 -22.01 2.71 12.81
C PRO A 24 -21.68 3.97 12.02
N GLU A 25 -21.88 5.16 12.59
CA GLU A 25 -21.55 6.43 11.93
C GLU A 25 -20.06 6.62 11.72
N GLU A 26 -19.22 6.29 12.70
CA GLU A 26 -17.77 6.43 12.56
C GLU A 26 -17.21 5.42 11.56
N GLY A 27 -17.70 4.18 11.60
CA GLY A 27 -17.34 3.16 10.61
C GLY A 27 -17.75 3.57 9.19
N PHE A 28 -18.95 4.10 9.01
CA PHE A 28 -19.42 4.59 7.72
C PHE A 28 -18.66 5.82 7.22
N ARG A 29 -18.35 6.78 8.11
CA ARG A 29 -17.53 7.95 7.77
C ARG A 29 -16.12 7.53 7.36
N ALA A 30 -15.47 6.66 8.13
CA ALA A 30 -14.15 6.14 7.79
C ALA A 30 -14.14 5.38 6.45
N ALA A 31 -15.16 4.56 6.18
CA ALA A 31 -15.31 3.88 4.89
C ALA A 31 -15.51 4.88 3.74
N ARG A 32 -16.34 5.90 3.93
CA ARG A 32 -16.58 6.97 2.94
C ARG A 32 -15.29 7.75 2.64
N ASP A 33 -14.56 8.14 3.68
CA ASP A 33 -13.30 8.86 3.54
C ASP A 33 -12.23 7.98 2.87
N GLY A 34 -12.16 6.70 3.24
CA GLY A 34 -11.29 5.72 2.59
C GLY A 34 -11.61 5.55 1.10
N MET A 35 -12.89 5.41 0.74
CA MET A 35 -13.34 5.36 -0.67
C MET A 35 -13.01 6.65 -1.42
N ARG A 36 -13.20 7.81 -0.78
CA ARG A 36 -12.87 9.11 -1.38
C ARG A 36 -11.38 9.22 -1.68
N ILE A 37 -10.51 8.88 -0.72
CA ILE A 37 -9.06 8.85 -0.91
C ILE A 37 -8.68 7.88 -2.04
N PHE A 38 -9.33 6.71 -2.08
CA PHE A 38 -9.10 5.74 -3.14
C PHE A 38 -9.42 6.32 -4.53
N PHE A 39 -10.59 6.94 -4.71
CA PHE A 39 -10.99 7.49 -6.02
C PHE A 39 -10.28 8.78 -6.40
N GLU A 40 -9.99 9.68 -5.45
CA GLU A 40 -9.38 10.97 -5.74
C GLU A 40 -7.86 10.88 -5.93
N ILE A 41 -7.20 9.94 -5.26
CA ILE A 41 -5.73 9.88 -5.22
C ILE A 41 -5.22 8.56 -5.79
N VAL A 42 -5.66 7.42 -5.24
CA VAL A 42 -5.09 6.11 -5.57
C VAL A 42 -5.43 5.72 -7.01
N PHE A 43 -6.70 5.74 -7.38
CA PHE A 43 -7.18 5.37 -8.71
C PHE A 43 -6.51 6.15 -9.86
N PRO A 44 -6.52 7.50 -9.89
CA PRO A 44 -5.90 8.26 -10.97
C PRO A 44 -4.38 8.08 -11.02
N SER A 45 -3.73 7.81 -9.88
CA SER A 45 -2.29 7.55 -9.84
C SER A 45 -1.91 6.16 -10.37
N LEU A 46 -2.75 5.13 -10.19
CA LEU A 46 -2.49 3.77 -10.66
C LEU A 46 -2.74 3.60 -12.16
N LEU A 47 -3.73 4.30 -12.70
CA LEU A 47 -4.12 4.23 -14.11
C LEU A 47 -2.95 4.43 -15.11
N PRO A 48 -2.09 5.46 -15.00
CA PRO A 48 -0.97 5.64 -15.92
C PRO A 48 0.02 4.48 -15.86
N PHE A 49 0.28 3.92 -14.66
CA PHE A 49 1.15 2.75 -14.52
C PHE A 49 0.51 1.49 -15.10
N PHE A 50 -0.81 1.33 -14.97
CA PHE A 50 -1.55 0.26 -15.62
C PHE A 50 -1.39 0.31 -17.15
N ILE A 51 -1.68 1.46 -17.75
CA ILE A 51 -1.57 1.65 -19.20
C ILE A 51 -0.13 1.42 -19.65
N LEU A 52 0.85 1.97 -18.93
CA LEU A 52 2.27 1.79 -19.25
C LEU A 52 2.69 0.32 -19.15
N SER A 53 2.24 -0.40 -18.12
CA SER A 53 2.53 -1.83 -17.96
C SER A 53 1.94 -2.66 -19.11
N GLU A 54 0.72 -2.35 -19.56
CA GLU A 54 0.07 -3.03 -20.68
C GLU A 54 0.78 -2.75 -22.01
N ILE A 55 1.18 -1.50 -22.24
CA ILE A 55 1.95 -1.12 -23.42
C ILE A 55 3.29 -1.86 -23.42
N LEU A 56 4.04 -1.85 -22.32
CA LEU A 56 5.34 -2.53 -22.22
C LEU A 56 5.23 -4.05 -22.37
N LEU A 57 4.16 -4.65 -21.83
CA LEU A 57 3.87 -6.07 -21.99
C LEU A 57 3.49 -6.40 -23.44
N GLY A 58 2.61 -5.61 -24.05
CA GLY A 58 2.17 -5.79 -25.43
C GLY A 58 3.27 -5.58 -26.47
N LEU A 59 4.24 -4.71 -26.17
CA LEU A 59 5.43 -4.51 -27.01
C LEU A 59 6.51 -5.58 -26.81
N GLY A 60 6.38 -6.48 -25.83
CA GLY A 60 7.40 -7.50 -25.53
C GLY A 60 8.69 -6.95 -24.90
N VAL A 61 8.73 -5.66 -24.54
CA VAL A 61 9.87 -5.01 -23.88
C VAL A 61 10.17 -5.67 -22.54
N VAL A 62 9.13 -6.12 -21.83
CA VAL A 62 9.25 -6.83 -20.56
C VAL A 62 10.05 -8.13 -20.71
N HIS A 63 9.83 -8.88 -21.79
CA HIS A 63 10.55 -10.12 -22.04
C HIS A 63 12.03 -9.82 -22.39
N PHE A 64 12.28 -8.78 -23.19
CA PHE A 64 13.64 -8.35 -23.52
C PHE A 64 14.45 -7.91 -22.28
N ILE A 65 13.85 -7.05 -21.44
CA ILE A 65 14.43 -6.65 -20.16
C ILE A 65 14.57 -7.87 -19.24
N GLY A 66 13.59 -8.78 -19.27
CA GLY A 66 13.61 -10.01 -18.52
C GLY A 66 14.83 -10.86 -18.84
N VAL A 67 15.09 -11.14 -20.12
CA VAL A 67 16.28 -11.90 -20.56
C VAL A 67 17.58 -11.19 -20.17
N LEU A 68 17.63 -9.85 -20.25
CA LEU A 68 18.81 -9.08 -19.85
C LEU A 68 19.10 -9.19 -18.34
N PHE A 69 18.06 -9.19 -17.51
CA PHE A 69 18.16 -9.29 -16.05
C PHE A 69 18.08 -10.72 -15.50
N GLU A 70 17.80 -11.71 -16.35
CA GLU A 70 17.79 -13.13 -16.02
C GLU A 70 19.07 -13.64 -15.35
N PRO A 71 20.30 -13.25 -15.77
CA PRO A 71 21.52 -13.66 -15.08
C PRO A 71 21.66 -13.10 -13.66
N LEU A 72 20.93 -12.03 -13.31
CA LEU A 72 20.88 -11.49 -11.95
C LEU A 72 19.75 -12.11 -11.12
N MET A 73 18.56 -12.27 -11.72
CA MET A 73 17.36 -12.76 -11.06
C MET A 73 17.40 -14.27 -10.76
N ARG A 74 17.96 -15.10 -11.65
CA ARG A 74 18.08 -16.54 -11.43
C ARG A 74 18.92 -16.93 -10.19
N PRO A 75 20.15 -16.41 -9.99
CA PRO A 75 20.94 -16.78 -8.82
C PRO A 75 20.47 -16.12 -7.52
N LEU A 76 19.87 -14.93 -7.58
CA LEU A 76 19.49 -14.17 -6.38
C LEU A 76 18.10 -14.55 -5.85
N PHE A 77 17.12 -14.79 -6.73
CA PHE A 77 15.72 -15.00 -6.35
C PHE A 77 15.09 -16.27 -6.93
N ASN A 78 15.78 -16.97 -7.85
CA ASN A 78 15.29 -18.19 -8.51
C ASN A 78 13.88 -17.99 -9.10
N VAL A 79 13.73 -16.89 -9.85
CA VAL A 79 12.52 -16.46 -10.58
C VAL A 79 12.91 -16.14 -12.03
N PRO A 80 11.96 -16.22 -12.99
CA PRO A 80 12.20 -15.84 -14.37
C PRO A 80 12.65 -14.37 -14.45
N GLY A 81 13.46 -14.04 -15.45
CA GLY A 81 14.03 -12.71 -15.61
C GLY A 81 12.98 -11.59 -15.67
N GLU A 82 11.78 -11.91 -16.16
CA GLU A 82 10.60 -11.04 -16.16
C GLU A 82 10.20 -10.55 -14.74
N GLY A 83 10.63 -11.26 -13.69
CA GLY A 83 10.48 -10.81 -12.30
C GLY A 83 11.25 -9.55 -11.95
N ALA A 84 12.29 -9.20 -12.70
CA ALA A 84 12.93 -7.90 -12.57
C ALA A 84 11.97 -6.76 -12.92
N PHE A 85 11.07 -6.96 -13.88
CA PHE A 85 10.06 -5.96 -14.24
C PHE A 85 9.01 -5.81 -13.13
N VAL A 86 8.53 -6.92 -12.56
CA VAL A 86 7.62 -6.91 -11.40
C VAL A 86 8.26 -6.17 -10.22
N LEU A 87 9.53 -6.46 -9.92
CA LEU A 87 10.27 -5.76 -8.86
C LEU A 87 10.40 -4.26 -9.14
N SER A 88 10.79 -3.89 -10.37
CA SER A 88 10.98 -2.49 -10.75
C SER A 88 9.67 -1.70 -10.70
N MET A 89 8.57 -2.29 -11.16
CA MET A 89 7.24 -1.69 -11.11
C MET A 89 6.69 -1.66 -9.68
N GLY A 90 6.98 -2.66 -8.85
CA GLY A 90 6.67 -2.63 -7.42
C GLY A 90 7.34 -1.45 -6.74
N LEU A 91 8.67 -1.30 -6.91
CA LEU A 91 9.42 -0.18 -6.35
C LEU A 91 8.91 1.19 -6.82
N ALA A 92 8.45 1.30 -8.07
CA ALA A 92 8.00 2.56 -8.68
C ALA A 92 6.54 2.93 -8.34
N ALA A 93 5.61 1.97 -8.45
CA ALA A 93 4.17 2.19 -8.36
C ALA A 93 3.56 1.68 -7.04
N GLY A 94 4.33 0.95 -6.24
CA GLY A 94 3.96 0.38 -4.96
C GLY A 94 2.92 -0.73 -5.00
N TYR A 95 2.51 -1.14 -3.81
CA TYR A 95 1.35 -1.99 -3.57
C TYR A 95 0.08 -1.24 -4.00
N PRO A 96 -0.66 -1.66 -5.05
CA PRO A 96 -1.14 -3.00 -5.36
C PRO A 96 -0.75 -3.48 -6.79
N MET A 97 0.10 -2.71 -7.48
CA MET A 97 0.45 -2.94 -8.89
C MET A 97 1.29 -4.19 -9.07
N ASP A 98 2.23 -4.43 -8.16
CA ASP A 98 3.09 -5.60 -8.14
C ASP A 98 2.25 -6.90 -8.13
N ALA A 99 1.20 -6.96 -7.30
CA ALA A 99 0.31 -8.09 -7.22
C ALA A 99 -0.52 -8.27 -8.50
N VAL A 100 -0.98 -7.18 -9.11
CA VAL A 100 -1.76 -7.25 -10.35
C VAL A 100 -0.89 -7.68 -11.53
N ILE A 101 0.33 -7.15 -11.66
CA ILE A 101 1.27 -7.55 -12.72
C ILE A 101 1.71 -9.01 -12.51
N THR A 102 2.04 -9.42 -11.28
CA THR A 102 2.37 -10.83 -10.99
C THR A 102 1.21 -11.78 -11.32
N ALA A 103 -0.03 -11.38 -10.99
CA ALA A 103 -1.20 -12.16 -11.35
C ALA A 103 -1.41 -12.25 -12.88
N LYS A 104 -1.10 -11.19 -13.63
CA LYS A 104 -1.13 -11.20 -15.10
C LYS A 104 -0.09 -12.15 -15.67
N PHE A 105 1.14 -12.15 -15.16
CA PHE A 105 2.21 -13.04 -15.64
C PHE A 105 1.84 -14.50 -15.43
N ARG A 106 1.18 -14.81 -14.32
CA ARG A 106 0.66 -16.14 -14.06
C ARG A 106 -0.47 -16.51 -15.03
N ARG A 107 -1.36 -15.58 -15.37
CA ARG A 107 -2.45 -15.82 -16.34
C ARG A 107 -1.93 -15.97 -17.77
N SER A 108 -0.85 -15.29 -18.13
CA SER A 108 -0.20 -15.39 -19.44
C SER A 108 0.77 -16.57 -19.55
N GLY A 109 0.94 -17.38 -18.49
CA GLY A 109 1.82 -18.55 -18.49
C GLY A 109 3.32 -18.22 -18.44
N MET A 110 3.66 -16.96 -18.13
CA MET A 110 5.03 -16.44 -18.08
C MET A 110 5.76 -16.85 -16.78
N CYS A 111 5.02 -17.15 -15.71
CA CYS A 111 5.59 -17.65 -14.46
C CYS A 111 4.81 -18.84 -13.88
N THR A 112 5.51 -19.73 -13.19
CA THR A 112 4.90 -20.81 -12.41
C THR A 112 4.29 -20.27 -11.11
N ARG A 113 3.45 -21.07 -10.47
CA ARG A 113 2.84 -20.71 -9.18
C ARG A 113 3.89 -20.38 -8.11
N VAL A 114 4.93 -21.20 -8.00
CA VAL A 114 5.98 -21.04 -6.99
C VAL A 114 6.82 -19.79 -7.27
N GLU A 115 7.11 -19.51 -8.53
CA GLU A 115 7.83 -18.30 -8.93
C GLU A 115 6.98 -17.05 -8.66
N GLY A 116 5.69 -17.06 -8.96
CA GLY A 116 4.78 -15.96 -8.64
C GLY A 116 4.64 -15.71 -7.14
N GLU A 117 4.57 -16.78 -6.32
CA GLU A 117 4.55 -16.67 -4.86
C GLU A 117 5.87 -16.09 -4.32
N ARG A 118 7.02 -16.44 -4.92
CA ARG A 118 8.31 -15.83 -4.60
C ARG A 118 8.37 -14.37 -5.01
N MET A 119 7.92 -14.05 -6.23
CA MET A 119 7.84 -12.67 -6.74
C MET A 119 7.07 -11.78 -5.78
N LEU A 120 5.89 -12.22 -5.38
CA LEU A 120 5.08 -11.54 -4.37
C LEU A 120 5.83 -11.40 -3.05
N SER A 121 6.52 -12.44 -2.56
CA SER A 121 7.19 -12.38 -1.26
C SER A 121 8.28 -11.31 -1.14
N PHE A 122 8.92 -10.92 -2.25
CA PHE A 122 9.94 -9.87 -2.25
C PHE A 122 9.44 -8.54 -2.83
N SER A 123 8.50 -8.55 -3.79
CA SER A 123 7.90 -7.32 -4.34
C SER A 123 6.98 -6.65 -3.33
N ASN A 124 6.35 -7.45 -2.46
CA ASN A 124 5.57 -7.04 -1.32
C ASN A 124 6.51 -6.63 -0.16
N THR A 125 7.43 -5.70 -0.40
CA THR A 125 8.23 -5.07 0.67
C THR A 125 7.97 -3.56 0.63
N ALA A 126 7.88 -2.91 1.80
CA ALA A 126 7.61 -1.47 1.90
C ALA A 126 8.53 -0.67 0.95
N ASP A 127 7.93 -0.08 -0.08
CA ASP A 127 8.70 0.52 -1.17
C ASP A 127 9.53 1.70 -0.65
N PRO A 128 10.82 1.80 -1.01
CA PRO A 128 11.67 2.91 -0.62
C PRO A 128 11.07 4.25 -1.09
N ILE A 129 10.38 4.27 -2.24
CA ILE A 129 9.63 5.44 -2.71
C ILE A 129 8.50 5.79 -1.74
N PHE A 130 7.71 4.82 -1.28
CA PHE A 130 6.66 5.06 -0.29
C PHE A 130 7.24 5.61 1.02
N LEU A 131 8.33 5.03 1.52
CA LEU A 131 9.03 5.52 2.72
C LEU A 131 9.56 6.94 2.54
N LEU A 132 10.10 7.27 1.37
CA LEU A 132 10.54 8.63 1.02
C LEU A 132 9.36 9.60 0.99
N GLN A 133 8.22 9.23 0.40
CA GLN A 133 7.01 10.06 0.36
C GLN A 133 6.49 10.39 1.77
N VAL A 134 6.43 9.39 2.67
CA VAL A 134 6.00 9.61 4.05
C VAL A 134 6.98 10.50 4.81
N THR A 135 8.29 10.31 4.62
CA THR A 135 9.32 11.12 5.27
C THR A 135 9.29 12.58 4.81
N VAL A 136 9.15 12.82 3.50
CA VAL A 136 9.05 14.16 2.91
C VAL A 136 7.79 14.88 3.41
N ARG A 137 6.63 14.20 3.44
CA ARG A 137 5.39 14.79 3.97
C ARG A 137 5.44 15.03 5.48
N GLY A 138 6.11 14.16 6.24
CA GLY A 138 6.35 14.35 7.67
C GLY A 138 7.20 15.59 7.97
N ARG A 139 8.20 15.88 7.13
CA ARG A 139 9.03 17.09 7.26
C ARG A 139 8.26 18.37 6.87
N GLN A 140 7.35 18.29 5.89
CA GLN A 140 6.51 19.43 5.49
C GLN A 140 5.40 19.75 6.52
N GLY A 141 4.99 18.78 7.36
CA GLY A 141 4.05 19.00 8.45
C GLY A 141 4.61 19.78 9.64
N SER A 142 5.94 19.88 9.77
CA SER A 142 6.60 20.65 10.84
C SER A 142 6.59 22.17 10.59
N THR A 143 6.26 22.61 9.38
CA THR A 143 6.19 24.04 9.00
C THR A 143 4.77 24.54 8.72
N VAL A 144 3.80 23.64 8.51
CA VAL A 144 2.37 24.02 8.36
C VAL A 144 1.64 24.14 9.73
N GLY A 145 2.27 23.66 10.81
CA GLY A 145 1.80 23.85 12.20
C GLY A 145 2.02 25.25 12.79
N ALA A 146 2.63 26.19 12.06
CA ALA A 146 2.76 27.59 12.48
C ALA A 146 1.59 28.45 11.98
N THR A 147 0.35 28.01 12.20
CA THR A 147 -0.82 28.90 12.16
C THR A 147 -1.10 29.36 13.60
N PRO A 148 -1.22 30.67 13.85
CA PRO A 148 -0.98 31.26 15.15
C PRO A 148 -2.07 30.96 16.18
N ALA A 149 -1.61 30.60 17.38
CA ALA A 149 -2.19 30.96 18.67
C ALA A 149 -3.73 30.93 18.80
N VAL A 150 -4.26 29.74 19.10
CA VAL A 150 -5.43 29.63 19.98
C VAL A 150 -4.99 30.05 21.39
N ARG A 151 -4.91 31.36 21.62
CA ARG A 151 -4.90 31.95 22.95
C ARG A 151 -6.35 32.07 23.39
N SER A 152 -6.89 31.01 24.01
CA SER A 152 -8.08 31.19 24.83
C SER A 152 -8.05 30.31 26.09
N ARG A 153 -8.33 31.00 27.21
CA ARG A 153 -8.78 30.46 28.50
C ARG A 153 -7.77 29.74 29.40
N ARG A 154 -6.95 30.57 30.07
CA ARG A 154 -6.81 30.51 31.54
C ARG A 154 -6.91 31.91 32.15
N ARG A 155 -8.13 32.35 32.44
CA ARG A 155 -8.40 33.30 33.54
C ARG A 155 -9.40 32.59 34.46
N GLY A 156 -8.86 31.97 35.51
CA GLY A 156 -9.65 31.58 36.67
C GLY A 156 -10.11 32.83 37.44
N PRO A 157 -11.17 32.72 38.25
CA PRO A 157 -11.78 33.86 38.92
C PRO A 157 -10.88 34.33 40.06
N ARG A 158 -10.32 35.54 39.95
CA ARG A 158 -9.73 36.22 41.11
C ARG A 158 -10.82 37.02 41.80
N ARG A 159 -11.22 36.54 42.97
CA ARG A 159 -11.81 37.34 44.05
C ARG A 159 -10.79 38.36 44.54
N ARG A 160 -11.22 39.60 44.79
CA ARG A 160 -10.74 40.63 45.74
C ARG A 160 -11.78 41.76 45.65
N PHE A 161 -12.66 41.94 46.65
CA PHE A 161 -12.46 42.87 47.77
C PHE A 161 -11.86 44.19 47.28
N ASP A 162 -12.72 45.15 46.94
CA ASP A 162 -12.96 46.38 47.71
C ASP A 162 -14.37 46.92 47.37
#